data_AF-A0A662HJ80-F1
#
_entry.id   AF-A0A662HJ80-F1
#
_cell.length_a   1.000
_cell.length_b   1.000
_cell.length_c   1.000
_cell.angle_alpha   90.00
_cell.angle_beta   90.00
_cell.angle_gamma   90.00
#
_symmetry.space_group_name_H-M   'P 1'
#
loop_
_entity.id
_entity.type
_entity.pdbx_description
1 polymer ?
#
loop_
_entity_poly.entity_id
_entity_poly.type
_entity_poly.pdbx_seq_one_letter_code
_entity_poly.pdbx_strand_id
1 'polypeptide(L)'
;MKLVRGRRAAAMIAEKVVKNLSSLLARERGTLARVDLYALCRAVNLTPYTLTLALEPGREIIDESGRCWRFRGSSRGKLVFTRELLLEEG
;
A
#
# COMPACT_ATOMS: atom_id res chain seq x y z
N MET A 1 -20.05 -26.22 -9.72
CA MET A 1 -18.81 -25.44 -9.49
C MET A 1 -19.08 -24.34 -8.46
N LYS A 2 -18.45 -24.40 -7.29
CA LYS A 2 -18.66 -23.46 -6.16
C LYS A 2 -17.88 -22.16 -6.44
N LEU A 3 -18.62 -21.07 -6.64
CA LEU A 3 -18.24 -19.65 -6.70
C LEU A 3 -16.73 -19.30 -6.62
N VAL A 4 -16.10 -19.12 -7.79
CA VAL A 4 -14.76 -18.50 -7.94
C VAL A 4 -14.88 -16.98 -8.14
N ARG A 5 -15.87 -16.31 -7.52
CA ARG A 5 -16.08 -14.86 -7.69
C ARG A 5 -15.30 -14.01 -6.67
N GLY A 6 -15.10 -14.50 -5.45
CA GLY A 6 -14.47 -13.73 -4.37
C GLY A 6 -12.97 -13.44 -4.56
N ARG A 7 -12.20 -14.40 -5.10
CA ARG A 7 -10.74 -14.26 -5.26
C ARG A 7 -10.35 -13.20 -6.30
N ARG A 8 -11.09 -13.09 -7.40
CA ARG A 8 -10.87 -12.06 -8.42
C ARG A 8 -11.16 -10.66 -7.89
N ALA A 9 -12.22 -10.51 -7.09
CA ALA A 9 -12.56 -9.24 -6.47
C ALA A 9 -11.46 -8.77 -5.49
N ALA A 10 -10.97 -9.68 -4.63
CA ALA A 10 -9.87 -9.37 -3.70
C ALA A 10 -8.57 -8.99 -4.42
N ALA A 11 -8.22 -9.70 -5.51
CA ALA A 11 -7.04 -9.39 -6.31
C ALA A 11 -7.13 -8.00 -6.98
N MET A 12 -8.28 -7.67 -7.59
CA MET A 12 -8.49 -6.33 -8.17
C MET A 12 -8.45 -5.22 -7.13
N ILE A 13 -8.96 -5.47 -5.91
CA ILE A 13 -8.89 -4.53 -4.79
C ILE A 13 -7.43 -4.27 -4.40
N ALA A 14 -6.63 -5.34 -4.24
CA ALA A 14 -5.23 -5.23 -3.90
C ALA A 14 -4.44 -4.44 -4.95
N GLU A 15 -4.69 -4.70 -6.24
CA GLU A 15 -4.05 -3.97 -7.34
C GLU A 15 -4.40 -2.47 -7.32
N LYS A 16 -5.67 -2.13 -7.12
CA LYS A 16 -6.12 -0.73 -7.02
C LYS A 16 -5.47 0.01 -5.85
N VAL A 17 -5.36 -0.67 -4.69
CA VAL A 17 -4.70 -0.13 -3.49
C VAL A 17 -3.22 0.11 -3.76
N VAL A 18 -2.51 -0.87 -4.32
CA VAL A 18 -1.08 -0.77 -4.66
C VAL A 18 -0.83 0.37 -5.65
N LYS A 19 -1.64 0.50 -6.71
CA LYS A 19 -1.46 1.58 -7.70
C LYS A 19 -1.59 2.97 -7.08
N ASN A 20 -2.58 3.18 -6.20
CA ASN A 20 -2.76 4.47 -5.54
C ASN A 20 -1.63 4.76 -4.53
N LEU A 21 -1.21 3.74 -3.78
CA LEU A 21 -0.09 3.86 -2.85
C LEU A 21 1.22 4.17 -3.60
N SER A 22 1.48 3.49 -4.72
CA SER A 22 2.64 3.72 -5.57
C SER A 22 2.77 5.20 -5.98
N SER A 23 1.67 5.82 -6.43
CA SER A 23 1.67 7.24 -6.82
C SER A 23 1.83 8.20 -5.63
N LEU A 24 1.19 7.90 -4.48
CA LEU A 24 1.34 8.70 -3.26
C LEU A 24 2.78 8.64 -2.72
N LEU A 25 3.38 7.45 -2.69
CA LEU A 25 4.74 7.22 -2.21
C LEU A 25 5.79 7.79 -3.17
N ALA A 26 5.51 7.85 -4.48
CA ALA A 26 6.42 8.47 -5.45
C ALA A 26 6.71 9.96 -5.16
N ARG A 27 5.78 10.64 -4.49
CA ARG A 27 5.91 12.05 -4.07
C ARG A 27 6.75 12.23 -2.81
N GLU A 28 6.95 11.15 -2.04
CA GLU A 28 7.69 11.18 -0.79
C GLU A 28 9.20 11.07 -1.04
N ARG A 29 9.96 12.04 -0.55
CA ARG A 29 11.43 12.10 -0.76
C ARG A 29 12.22 11.41 0.37
N GLY A 30 11.60 11.28 1.54
CA GLY A 30 12.24 10.75 2.75
C GLY A 30 12.35 9.22 2.77
N THR A 31 12.90 8.71 3.87
CA THR A 31 12.94 7.27 4.19
C THR A 31 11.67 6.77 4.87
N LEU A 32 10.80 7.68 5.31
CA LEU A 32 9.55 7.40 5.99
C LEU A 32 8.42 8.15 5.31
N ALA A 33 7.37 7.43 4.93
CA ALA A 33 6.14 7.97 4.38
C ALA A 33 4.97 7.66 5.30
N ARG A 34 4.07 8.63 5.45
CA ARG A 34 2.84 8.49 6.23
C ARG A 34 1.66 8.83 5.36
N VAL A 35 0.92 7.80 4.95
CA VAL A 35 -0.29 7.96 4.14
C VAL A 35 -1.50 8.04 5.06
N ASP A 36 -2.40 8.99 4.82
CA ASP A 36 -3.65 9.06 5.57
C ASP A 36 -4.58 7.91 5.17
N LEU A 37 -5.00 7.09 6.15
CA LEU A 37 -5.83 5.92 5.91
C LEU A 37 -7.17 6.32 5.27
N TYR A 38 -7.80 7.37 5.78
CA TYR A 38 -9.12 7.81 5.31
C TYR A 38 -9.05 8.49 3.94
N ALA A 39 -7.98 9.23 3.65
CA ALA A 39 -7.74 9.80 2.33
C ALA A 39 -7.54 8.68 1.30
N LEU A 40 -6.73 7.66 1.63
CA LEU A 40 -6.54 6.51 0.75
C LEU A 40 -7.84 5.74 0.54
N CYS A 41 -8.58 5.44 1.62
CA CYS A 41 -9.88 4.77 1.57
C CYS A 41 -10.86 5.49 0.62
N ARG A 42 -10.92 6.82 0.69
CA ARG A 42 -11.72 7.64 -0.23
C ARG A 42 -11.24 7.54 -1.68
N ALA A 43 -9.92 7.59 -1.90
CA ALA A 43 -9.35 7.48 -3.24
C ALA A 43 -9.64 6.13 -3.91
N VAL A 44 -9.59 5.03 -3.14
CA VAL A 44 -9.83 3.68 -3.68
C VAL A 44 -11.28 3.21 -3.55
N ASN A 45 -12.16 4.01 -2.93
CA ASN A 45 -13.54 3.67 -2.59
C ASN A 45 -13.64 2.35 -1.81
N LEU A 46 -12.88 2.26 -0.72
CA LEU A 46 -12.89 1.10 0.19
C LEU A 46 -13.09 1.54 1.64
N THR A 47 -13.52 0.61 2.47
CA THR A 47 -13.55 0.84 3.93
C THR A 47 -12.14 0.69 4.52
N PRO A 48 -11.85 1.34 5.67
CA PRO A 48 -10.60 1.14 6.40
C PRO A 48 -10.30 -0.33 6.71
N TYR A 49 -11.33 -1.12 7.01
CA TYR A 49 -11.20 -2.55 7.29
C TYR A 49 -10.72 -3.33 6.05
N THR A 50 -11.39 -3.15 4.91
CA THR A 50 -10.99 -3.80 3.64
C THR A 50 -9.59 -3.40 3.22
N LEU A 51 -9.23 -2.13 3.42
CA LEU A 51 -7.91 -1.63 3.05
C LEU A 51 -6.80 -2.19 3.95
N THR A 52 -7.07 -2.31 5.26
CA THR A 52 -6.11 -2.89 6.21
C THR A 52 -5.91 -4.38 5.93
N LEU A 53 -6.97 -5.12 5.58
CA LEU A 53 -6.86 -6.51 5.15
C LEU A 53 -6.04 -6.69 3.87
N ALA A 54 -6.01 -5.70 2.99
CA ALA A 54 -5.21 -5.74 1.77
C ALA A 54 -3.72 -5.40 2.01
N LEU A 55 -3.37 -4.86 3.19
CA LEU A 55 -2.02 -4.43 3.56
C LEU A 55 -1.53 -5.21 4.77
N GLU A 56 -0.95 -6.37 4.51
CA GLU A 56 -0.28 -7.15 5.55
C GLU A 56 1.03 -6.47 5.97
N PRO A 57 1.40 -6.46 7.26
CA PRO A 57 2.71 -5.97 7.70
C PRO A 57 3.83 -6.65 6.92
N GLY A 58 4.80 -5.86 6.44
CA GLY A 58 5.87 -6.36 5.57
C GLY A 58 5.51 -6.38 4.08
N ARG A 59 4.25 -6.08 3.70
CA ARG A 59 3.86 -5.92 2.30
C ARG A 59 4.72 -4.84 1.63
N GLU A 60 5.31 -5.20 0.52
CA GLU A 60 6.16 -4.33 -0.30
C GLU A 60 5.34 -3.67 -1.40
N ILE A 61 5.64 -2.39 -1.63
CA ILE A 61 5.02 -1.56 -2.66
C ILE A 61 6.15 -0.90 -3.41
N ILE A 62 6.21 -1.17 -4.72
CA ILE A 62 7.13 -0.47 -5.61
C ILE A 62 6.42 0.80 -6.09
N ASP A 63 7.02 1.96 -5.80
CA ASP A 63 6.54 3.23 -6.32
C ASP A 63 6.83 3.36 -7.83
N GLU A 64 6.20 4.33 -8.51
CA GLU A 64 6.40 4.53 -9.96
C GLU A 64 7.83 4.93 -10.33
N SER A 65 8.64 5.33 -9.35
CA SER A 65 10.07 5.63 -9.52
C SER A 65 10.96 4.39 -9.32
N GLY A 66 10.37 3.21 -9.10
CA GLY A 66 11.10 1.96 -8.85
C GLY A 66 11.61 1.80 -7.41
N ARG A 67 11.22 2.67 -6.47
CA ARG A 67 11.67 2.54 -5.07
C ARG A 67 10.78 1.57 -4.30
N CYS A 68 11.40 0.71 -3.50
CA CYS A 68 10.69 -0.22 -2.64
C CYS A 68 10.30 0.45 -1.31
N TRP A 69 9.00 0.39 -1.01
CA TRP A 69 8.42 0.83 0.25
C TRP A 69 7.81 -0.36 0.98
N ARG A 70 8.25 -0.61 2.21
CA ARG A 70 7.71 -1.66 3.06
C ARG A 70 6.66 -1.08 4.03
N PHE A 71 5.47 -1.67 4.03
CA PHE A 71 4.43 -1.33 4.99
C PHE A 71 4.81 -1.81 6.39
N ARG A 72 4.84 -0.89 7.36
CA ARG A 72 5.21 -1.18 8.75
C ARG A 72 4.00 -1.40 9.66
N GLY A 73 2.87 -0.81 9.30
CA GLY A 73 1.64 -0.90 10.10
C GLY A 73 0.84 0.40 10.06
N SER A 74 -0.27 0.39 10.80
CA SER A 74 -1.14 1.55 10.96
C SER A 74 -1.03 2.13 12.37
N SER A 75 -1.03 3.46 12.48
CA SER A 75 -1.03 4.16 13.76
C SER A 75 -1.79 5.48 13.64
N ARG A 76 -2.69 5.76 14.59
CA ARG A 76 -3.50 6.99 14.65
C ARG A 76 -4.17 7.36 13.31
N GLY A 77 -4.69 6.39 12.57
CA GLY A 77 -5.32 6.61 11.26
C GLY A 77 -4.34 6.91 10.11
N LYS A 78 -3.06 6.64 10.28
CA LYS A 78 -2.03 6.72 9.23
C LYS A 78 -1.46 5.33 8.94
N LEU A 79 -1.16 5.10 7.67
CA LEU A 79 -0.38 3.95 7.19
C LEU A 79 1.08 4.37 7.10
N VAL A 80 1.96 3.61 7.75
CA VAL A 80 3.38 3.93 7.83
C VAL A 80 4.16 3.04 6.86
N PHE A 81 4.96 3.66 6.01
CA PHE A 81 5.82 2.98 5.06
C PHE A 81 7.26 3.44 5.28
N THR A 82 8.19 2.49 5.26
CA THR A 82 9.62 2.77 5.27
C THR A 82 10.20 2.40 3.92
N ARG A 83 10.95 3.31 3.33
CA ARG A 83 11.71 3.03 2.13
C ARG A 83 12.89 2.15 2.52
N GLU A 84 13.00 0.97 1.92
CA GLU A 84 14.25 0.25 1.94
C GLU A 84 15.21 0.98 1.01
N LEU A 85 16.27 1.52 1.60
CA LEU A 85 17.46 1.84 0.85
C LEU A 85 18.03 0.48 0.45
N LEU A 86 17.82 0.07 -0.80
CA LEU A 86 18.72 -0.88 -1.42
C LEU A 86 20.09 -0.20 -1.33
N LEU A 87 20.88 -0.60 -0.33
CA LEU A 87 22.30 -0.30 -0.36
C LEU A 87 22.76 -0.93 -1.67
N GLU A 88 23.19 -0.08 -2.61
CA GLU A 88 24.04 -0.58 -3.69
C GLU A 88 25.16 -1.36 -2.99
N GLU A 89 25.20 -2.66 -3.29
CA GLU A 89 26.28 -3.55 -2.88
C GLU A 89 27.57 -2.93 -3.43
N GLY A 90 28.30 -2.24 -2.55
CA GLY A 90 29.67 -1.79 -2.81
C GLY A 90 30.65 -2.89 -2.45
#